data_AF-A0A7S1KKS3-F1
#
_entry.id   AF-A0A7S1KKS3-F1
#
_cell.length_a   1.000
_cell.length_b   1.000
_cell.length_c   1.000
_cell.angle_alpha   90.00
_cell.angle_beta   90.00
_cell.angle_gamma   90.00
#
_symmetry.space_group_name_H-M   'P 1'
#
loop_
_entity.id
_entity.type
_entity.pdbx_description
1 polymer ?
#
loop_
_entity_poly.entity_id
_entity_poly.type
_entity_poly.pdbx_seq_one_letter_code
_entity_poly.pdbx_strand_id
1 'polypeptide(L)'
;KMQAKMARYNIITLYLLSNVPAEKYQVKFGTVALRTCFTSYMNLSQSLLDEYKHTKDSLFLRELETQDEIMSYIALFHMSAVIRSEESALPPTSSASSLMEESGSGWGALFSTFTKYTEKCHSSVYMYPRWKWTLDLAASVQSGNYQRYFRLLESGPTTDKPPSMTLANNYLDEASDKARFLILARCCCSSSLNLIRLSALRRYNHSFGKGEKVLAHNLANLLQFTGDALLHAIEFCRDAGLPIVMDETGIENKCYVTMKSSPINISTDMSIVRMCNPGRSNDLFVFGSSIGDEFQDDLTVLTSQLNIDNWEERDKIPSDGEPLQRQNHDILSCRNDCDHVLIPP
;
A
#
# COMPACT_ATOMS: atom_id res chain seq x y z
N LYS A 1 -20.81 4.28 1.40
CA LYS A 1 -20.54 3.61 0.08
C LYS A 1 -19.95 4.56 -0.99
N MET A 2 -20.61 5.64 -1.40
CA MET A 2 -20.12 6.54 -2.48
C MET A 2 -18.76 7.18 -2.17
N GLN A 3 -18.55 7.69 -0.95
CA GLN A 3 -17.28 8.31 -0.54
C GLN A 3 -16.09 7.33 -0.61
N ALA A 4 -16.28 6.08 -0.20
CA ALA A 4 -15.26 5.04 -0.33
C ALA A 4 -14.93 4.78 -1.81
N LYS A 5 -15.93 4.74 -2.70
CA LYS A 5 -15.68 4.65 -4.16
C LYS A 5 -14.87 5.86 -4.66
N MET A 6 -15.24 7.08 -4.25
CA MET A 6 -14.50 8.30 -4.63
C MET A 6 -13.03 8.24 -4.18
N ALA A 7 -12.75 7.75 -2.97
CA ALA A 7 -11.37 7.58 -2.50
C ALA A 7 -10.59 6.60 -3.40
N ARG A 8 -11.17 5.43 -3.72
CA ARG A 8 -10.55 4.44 -4.62
C ARG A 8 -10.27 5.00 -6.00
N TYR A 9 -11.23 5.73 -6.59
CA TYR A 9 -11.02 6.37 -7.89
C TYR A 9 -9.90 7.40 -7.84
N ASN A 10 -9.85 8.26 -6.81
CA ASN A 10 -8.80 9.25 -6.69
C ASN A 10 -7.41 8.62 -6.51
N ILE A 11 -7.29 7.46 -5.84
CA ILE A 11 -6.03 6.70 -5.74
C ILE A 11 -5.56 6.26 -7.13
N ILE A 12 -6.45 5.65 -7.93
CA ILE A 12 -6.12 5.20 -9.29
C ILE A 12 -5.80 6.39 -10.19
N THR A 13 -6.61 7.45 -10.16
CA THR A 13 -6.39 8.65 -10.97
C THR A 13 -5.04 9.28 -10.66
N LEU A 14 -4.68 9.41 -9.38
CA LEU A 14 -3.35 9.89 -8.98
C LEU A 14 -2.22 9.04 -9.53
N TYR A 15 -2.39 7.71 -9.51
CA TYR A 15 -1.42 6.79 -10.08
C TYR A 15 -1.29 6.96 -11.60
N LEU A 16 -2.41 6.91 -12.34
CA LEU A 16 -2.43 6.98 -13.80
C LEU A 16 -1.92 8.33 -14.34
N LEU A 17 -2.17 9.41 -13.61
CA LEU A 17 -1.74 10.76 -13.97
C LEU A 17 -0.36 11.12 -13.42
N SER A 18 0.33 10.22 -12.71
CA SER A 18 1.64 10.49 -12.11
C SER A 18 2.66 10.99 -13.14
N ASN A 19 2.68 10.38 -14.33
CA ASN A 19 3.58 10.74 -15.43
C ASN A 19 3.18 11.97 -16.25
N VAL A 20 2.00 12.53 -15.99
CA VAL A 20 1.56 13.70 -16.75
C VAL A 20 2.40 14.90 -16.33
N PRO A 21 2.96 15.68 -17.28
CA PRO A 21 3.73 16.87 -16.95
C PRO A 21 2.94 17.83 -16.04
N ALA A 22 3.63 18.47 -15.10
CA ALA A 22 3.01 19.36 -14.11
C ALA A 22 2.20 20.51 -14.73
N GLU A 23 2.55 20.91 -15.97
CA GLU A 23 1.83 21.90 -16.78
C GLU A 23 0.40 21.46 -17.13
N LYS A 24 0.18 20.15 -17.30
CA LYS A 24 -1.11 19.55 -17.66
C LYS A 24 -1.87 19.03 -16.44
N TYR A 25 -1.14 18.52 -15.44
CA TYR A 25 -1.73 18.01 -14.22
C TYR A 25 -0.85 18.31 -13.01
N GLN A 26 -1.35 19.17 -12.13
CA GLN A 26 -0.67 19.43 -10.86
C GLN A 26 -0.99 18.29 -9.88
N VAL A 27 0.02 17.46 -9.57
CA VAL A 27 -0.11 16.38 -8.58
C VAL A 27 -0.72 16.86 -7.26
N LYS A 28 -0.38 18.10 -6.85
CA LYS A 28 -0.95 18.74 -5.65
C LYS A 28 -2.48 18.75 -5.66
N PHE A 29 -3.11 19.05 -6.79
CA PHE A 29 -4.57 19.04 -6.92
C PHE A 29 -5.15 17.67 -6.59
N GLY A 30 -4.63 16.60 -7.19
CA GLY A 30 -5.07 15.24 -6.91
C GLY A 30 -4.87 14.82 -5.47
N THR A 31 -3.72 15.17 -4.87
CA THR A 31 -3.45 14.83 -3.46
C THR A 31 -4.41 15.54 -2.49
N VAL A 32 -4.79 16.78 -2.78
CA VAL A 32 -5.77 17.55 -2.00
C VAL A 32 -7.17 16.96 -2.17
N ALA A 33 -7.56 16.59 -3.40
CA ALA A 33 -8.82 15.93 -3.66
C ALA A 33 -8.93 14.59 -2.91
N LEU A 34 -7.90 13.74 -3.00
CA LEU A 34 -7.86 12.46 -2.29
C LEU A 34 -7.93 12.65 -0.77
N ARG A 35 -7.17 13.60 -0.20
CA ARG A 35 -7.26 13.94 1.22
C ARG A 35 -8.67 14.33 1.62
N THR A 36 -9.33 15.17 0.82
CA THR A 36 -10.71 15.59 1.08
C THR A 36 -11.67 14.40 1.06
N CYS A 37 -11.50 13.47 0.11
CA CYS A 37 -12.28 12.23 0.06
C CYS A 37 -12.06 11.36 1.30
N PHE A 38 -10.82 11.20 1.76
CA PHE A 38 -10.50 10.45 2.97
C PHE A 38 -11.13 11.08 4.21
N THR A 39 -10.94 12.38 4.43
CA THR A 39 -11.56 13.09 5.56
C THR A 39 -13.08 12.99 5.55
N SER A 40 -13.69 13.18 4.37
CA SER A 40 -15.14 13.07 4.19
C SER A 40 -15.65 11.66 4.53
N TYR A 41 -14.93 10.62 4.07
CA TYR A 41 -15.25 9.24 4.40
C TYR A 41 -15.13 8.95 5.90
N MET A 42 -14.01 9.33 6.54
CA MET A 42 -13.80 9.02 7.96
C MET A 42 -14.84 9.69 8.86
N ASN A 43 -15.26 10.91 8.54
CA ASN A 43 -16.32 11.61 9.29
C ASN A 43 -17.68 10.91 9.17
N LEU A 44 -18.03 10.42 7.97
CA LEU A 44 -19.26 9.65 7.77
C LEU A 44 -19.17 8.28 8.45
N SER A 45 -18.05 7.57 8.28
CA SER A 45 -17.82 6.23 8.83
C SER A 45 -18.00 6.21 10.34
N GLN A 46 -17.48 7.22 11.06
CA GLN A 46 -17.68 7.35 12.50
C GLN A 46 -19.17 7.43 12.87
N SER A 47 -19.94 8.25 12.13
CA SER A 47 -21.38 8.42 12.37
C SER A 47 -22.15 7.11 12.10
N LEU A 48 -21.77 6.38 11.05
CA LEU A 48 -22.38 5.09 10.70
C LEU A 48 -22.07 4.00 11.72
N LEU A 49 -20.83 3.95 12.22
CA LEU A 49 -20.45 2.98 13.25
C LEU A 49 -21.22 3.21 14.54
N ASP A 50 -21.40 4.47 14.94
CA ASP A 50 -22.21 4.82 16.12
C ASP A 50 -23.67 4.38 15.95
N GLU A 51 -24.24 4.56 14.76
CA GLU A 51 -25.61 4.12 14.43
C GLU A 51 -25.73 2.58 14.44
N TYR A 52 -24.77 1.89 13.82
CA TYR A 52 -24.79 0.42 13.64
C TYR A 52 -24.34 -0.36 14.88
N LYS A 53 -23.70 0.30 15.86
CA LYS A 53 -23.21 -0.34 17.09
C LYS A 53 -24.32 -1.05 17.87
N HIS A 54 -25.55 -0.55 17.78
CA HIS A 54 -26.70 -1.08 18.49
C HIS A 54 -27.35 -2.28 17.80
N THR A 55 -27.23 -2.38 16.48
CA THR A 55 -27.83 -3.46 15.69
C THR A 55 -26.89 -4.65 15.51
N LYS A 56 -25.55 -4.44 15.49
CA LYS A 56 -24.54 -5.50 15.27
C LYS A 56 -24.81 -6.41 14.06
N ASP A 57 -25.50 -5.86 13.06
CA ASP A 57 -25.89 -6.58 11.85
C ASP A 57 -24.76 -6.65 10.82
N SER A 58 -25.00 -7.35 9.71
CA SER A 58 -24.08 -7.44 8.57
C SER A 58 -23.59 -6.08 8.03
N LEU A 59 -24.39 -5.03 8.20
CA LEU A 59 -24.02 -3.65 7.85
C LEU A 59 -22.86 -3.10 8.70
N PHE A 60 -22.83 -3.43 9.99
CA PHE A 60 -21.74 -3.03 10.88
C PHE A 60 -20.41 -3.64 10.45
N LEU A 61 -20.40 -4.95 10.18
CA LEU A 61 -19.20 -5.66 9.73
C LEU A 61 -18.70 -5.13 8.38
N ARG A 62 -19.60 -4.86 7.44
CA ARG A 62 -19.24 -4.30 6.13
C ARG A 62 -18.65 -2.89 6.23
N GLU A 63 -19.16 -2.07 7.14
CA GLU A 63 -18.60 -0.74 7.38
C GLU A 63 -17.22 -0.86 8.03
N LEU A 64 -17.03 -1.75 9.01
CA LEU A 64 -15.70 -2.02 9.60
C LEU A 64 -14.67 -2.46 8.55
N GLU A 65 -15.02 -3.36 7.65
CA GLU A 65 -14.14 -3.80 6.56
C GLU A 65 -13.79 -2.67 5.60
N THR A 66 -14.75 -1.79 5.31
CA THR A 66 -14.52 -0.61 4.47
C THR A 66 -13.65 0.41 5.21
N GLN A 67 -13.85 0.58 6.52
CA GLN A 67 -13.06 1.47 7.35
C GLN A 67 -11.61 1.00 7.41
N ASP A 68 -11.37 -0.30 7.63
CA ASP A 68 -10.05 -0.93 7.59
C ASP A 68 -9.34 -0.67 6.26
N GLU A 69 -10.06 -0.84 5.15
CA GLU A 69 -9.57 -0.56 3.79
C GLU A 69 -9.09 0.89 3.63
N ILE A 70 -9.96 1.85 3.93
CA ILE A 70 -9.69 3.27 3.70
C ILE A 70 -8.63 3.78 4.66
N MET A 71 -8.66 3.37 5.93
CA MET A 71 -7.62 3.71 6.89
C MET A 71 -6.25 3.20 6.44
N SER A 72 -6.19 1.99 5.89
CA SER A 72 -4.95 1.45 5.32
C SER A 72 -4.42 2.32 4.18
N TYR A 73 -5.28 2.78 3.25
CA TYR A 73 -4.85 3.70 2.19
C TYR A 73 -4.36 5.04 2.72
N ILE A 74 -5.03 5.61 3.73
CA ILE A 74 -4.60 6.83 4.41
C ILE A 74 -3.17 6.64 4.97
N ALA A 75 -2.94 5.52 5.66
CA ALA A 75 -1.64 5.21 6.25
C ALA A 75 -0.55 4.97 5.20
N LEU A 76 -0.82 4.25 4.11
CA LEU A 76 0.14 4.04 3.02
C LEU A 76 0.50 5.36 2.32
N PHE A 77 -0.49 6.21 2.08
CA PHE A 77 -0.26 7.52 1.49
C PHE A 77 0.59 8.41 2.41
N HIS A 78 0.28 8.41 3.71
CA HIS A 78 1.06 9.12 4.72
C HIS A 78 2.50 8.59 4.82
N MET A 79 2.68 7.26 4.85
CA MET A 79 3.98 6.62 4.81
C MET A 79 4.81 7.10 3.61
N SER A 80 4.22 7.14 2.41
CA SER A 80 4.90 7.65 1.21
C SER A 80 5.37 9.10 1.37
N ALA A 81 4.54 9.96 2.01
CA ALA A 81 4.91 11.34 2.29
C ALA A 81 6.06 11.45 3.31
N VAL A 82 6.04 10.64 4.38
CA VAL A 82 7.11 10.61 5.39
C VAL A 82 8.43 10.18 4.77
N ILE A 83 8.45 9.06 4.04
CA ILE A 83 9.65 8.57 3.33
C ILE A 83 10.24 9.64 2.43
N ARG A 84 9.38 10.36 1.70
CA ARG A 84 9.82 11.46 0.83
C ARG A 84 10.41 12.62 1.62
N SER A 85 9.82 12.98 2.77
CA SER A 85 10.31 14.06 3.61
C SER A 85 11.65 13.75 4.30
N GLU A 86 11.92 12.47 4.56
CA GLU A 86 13.18 12.00 5.14
C GLU A 86 14.31 11.93 4.10
N GLU A 87 13.98 11.96 2.80
CA GLU A 87 14.97 11.85 1.72
C GLU A 87 15.68 13.18 1.48
N SER A 88 16.89 13.30 2.03
CA SER A 88 17.72 14.50 1.94
C SER A 88 18.27 14.79 0.54
N ALA A 89 18.32 13.82 -0.38
CA ALA A 89 18.80 14.06 -1.74
C ALA A 89 17.75 14.72 -2.64
N LEU A 90 16.52 14.89 -2.16
CA LEU A 90 15.46 15.56 -2.89
C LEU A 90 15.33 17.01 -2.44
N PRO A 91 14.95 17.93 -3.35
CA PRO A 91 14.63 19.29 -2.95
C PRO A 91 13.47 19.27 -1.95
N PRO A 92 13.49 20.15 -0.92
CA PRO A 92 12.41 20.23 0.04
C PRO A 92 11.12 20.53 -0.70
N THR A 93 10.11 19.67 -0.52
CA THR A 93 8.80 19.88 -1.11
C THR A 93 8.15 21.08 -0.42
N SER A 94 7.84 22.14 -1.17
CA SER A 94 7.15 23.33 -0.68
C SER A 94 5.72 23.06 -0.19
N SER A 95 5.21 21.83 -0.32
CA SER A 95 3.82 21.47 0.03
C SER A 95 3.58 19.96 0.19
N ALA A 96 4.50 19.21 0.79
CA ALA A 96 4.13 17.90 1.35
C ALA A 96 3.43 18.12 2.70
N SER A 97 2.25 18.74 2.67
CA SER A 97 1.37 18.74 3.84
C SER A 97 1.02 17.28 4.13
N SER A 98 1.49 16.76 5.26
CA SER A 98 1.13 15.44 5.78
C SER A 98 -0.39 15.27 5.65
N LEU A 99 -0.84 14.16 5.06
CA LEU A 99 -2.28 13.90 4.94
C LEU A 99 -2.95 13.79 6.32
N MET A 100 -2.13 13.53 7.35
CA MET A 100 -2.48 13.42 8.76
C MET A 100 -2.05 14.64 9.59
N GLU A 101 -1.94 15.85 9.03
CA GLU A 101 -1.47 17.06 9.77
C GLU A 101 -2.14 17.25 11.14
N GLU A 102 -3.44 16.94 11.27
CA GLU A 102 -4.17 17.00 12.54
C GLU A 102 -3.69 15.97 13.59
N SER A 103 -3.10 14.86 13.15
CA SER A 103 -2.60 13.75 13.99
C SER A 103 -1.07 13.82 14.20
N GLY A 104 -0.41 14.84 13.65
CA GLY A 104 1.04 15.07 13.76
C GLY A 104 1.82 14.84 12.47
N SER A 105 3.15 14.91 12.57
CA SER A 105 4.09 14.62 11.49
C SER A 105 4.85 13.31 11.74
N GLY A 106 5.41 12.73 10.67
CA GLY A 106 6.22 11.51 10.75
C GLY A 106 5.43 10.24 11.06
N TRP A 107 6.14 9.17 11.44
CA TRP A 107 5.58 7.83 11.66
C TRP A 107 4.58 7.75 12.82
N GLY A 108 4.72 8.61 13.84
CA GLY A 108 3.83 8.63 15.01
C GLY A 108 2.38 8.98 14.70
N ALA A 109 2.14 9.73 13.62
CA ALA A 109 0.79 10.12 13.20
C ALA A 109 -0.08 8.92 12.78
N LEU A 110 0.53 7.80 12.37
CA LEU A 110 -0.17 6.55 12.06
C LEU A 110 -0.93 6.02 13.28
N PHE A 111 -0.25 5.93 14.43
CA PHE A 111 -0.85 5.45 15.68
C PHE A 111 -1.91 6.41 16.22
N SER A 112 -1.66 7.71 16.14
CA SER A 112 -2.63 8.75 16.52
C SER A 112 -3.91 8.64 15.69
N THR A 113 -3.78 8.44 14.38
CA THR A 113 -4.94 8.28 13.48
C THR A 113 -5.72 7.01 13.80
N PHE A 114 -5.04 5.89 14.05
CA PHE A 114 -5.72 4.67 14.46
C PHE A 114 -6.54 4.89 15.73
N THR A 115 -5.93 5.52 16.74
CA THR A 115 -6.59 5.80 18.02
C THR A 115 -7.75 6.78 17.90
N LYS A 116 -7.71 7.68 16.90
CA LYS A 116 -8.80 8.64 16.62
C LYS A 116 -10.04 7.95 16.07
N TYR A 117 -9.87 6.92 15.22
CA TYR A 117 -10.97 6.33 14.44
C TYR A 117 -11.37 4.91 14.83
N THR A 118 -10.54 4.23 15.59
CA THR A 118 -10.87 2.95 16.21
C THR A 118 -10.95 3.22 17.71
N GLU A 119 -12.13 2.99 18.30
CA GLU A 119 -12.35 3.23 19.73
C GLU A 119 -11.22 2.61 20.57
N LYS A 120 -10.92 3.18 21.76
CA LYS A 120 -9.81 2.85 22.68
C LYS A 120 -9.78 1.39 23.23
N CYS A 121 -10.41 0.43 22.56
CA CYS A 121 -10.40 -0.96 22.95
C CYS A 121 -9.21 -1.67 22.32
N HIS A 122 -8.17 -1.95 23.12
CA HIS A 122 -6.93 -2.61 22.68
C HIS A 122 -7.12 -4.00 22.02
N SER A 123 -8.30 -4.60 22.13
CA SER A 123 -8.67 -5.84 21.41
C SER A 123 -9.10 -5.62 19.95
N SER A 124 -9.15 -4.37 19.47
CA SER A 124 -9.68 -4.02 18.14
C SER A 124 -8.75 -4.31 16.97
N VAL A 125 -7.43 -4.41 17.17
CA VAL A 125 -6.46 -4.54 16.04
C VAL A 125 -6.72 -5.79 15.18
N TYR A 126 -7.25 -6.86 15.76
CA TYR A 126 -7.64 -8.07 15.02
C TYR A 126 -8.83 -7.85 14.07
N MET A 127 -9.63 -6.81 14.29
CA MET A 127 -10.73 -6.41 13.40
C MET A 127 -10.24 -5.59 12.19
N TYR A 128 -8.97 -5.16 12.20
CA TYR A 128 -8.38 -4.31 11.17
C TYR A 128 -7.12 -4.95 10.56
N PRO A 129 -7.25 -6.11 9.87
CA PRO A 129 -6.10 -6.84 9.31
C PRO A 129 -5.33 -6.04 8.25
N ARG A 130 -5.99 -5.19 7.46
CA ARG A 130 -5.33 -4.35 6.44
C ARG A 130 -4.52 -3.24 7.11
N TRP A 131 -5.07 -2.65 8.17
CA TRP A 131 -4.36 -1.65 8.96
C TRP A 131 -3.12 -2.26 9.64
N LYS A 132 -3.27 -3.42 10.28
CA LYS A 132 -2.16 -4.16 10.89
C LYS A 132 -1.05 -4.44 9.87
N TRP A 133 -1.42 -4.93 8.69
CA TRP A 133 -0.47 -5.15 7.59
C TRP A 133 0.22 -3.85 7.14
N THR A 134 -0.50 -2.73 7.11
CA THR A 134 0.08 -1.41 6.80
C THR A 134 1.08 -0.96 7.86
N LEU A 135 0.81 -1.22 9.14
CA LEU A 135 1.78 -0.97 10.21
C LEU A 135 3.02 -1.85 10.08
N ASP A 136 2.87 -3.12 9.69
CA ASP A 136 4.01 -4.01 9.43
C ASP A 136 4.87 -3.52 8.25
N LEU A 137 4.25 -2.95 7.22
CA LEU A 137 4.96 -2.27 6.13
C LEU A 137 5.76 -1.07 6.65
N ALA A 138 5.11 -0.18 7.41
CA ALA A 138 5.75 0.99 8.00
C ALA A 138 6.94 0.61 8.90
N ALA A 139 6.76 -0.38 9.77
CA ALA A 139 7.82 -0.91 10.63
C ALA A 139 8.98 -1.53 9.82
N SER A 140 8.68 -2.19 8.71
CA SER A 140 9.71 -2.74 7.81
C SER A 140 10.52 -1.64 7.15
N VAL A 141 9.91 -0.53 6.74
CA VAL A 141 10.62 0.63 6.19
C VAL A 141 11.47 1.33 7.26
N GLN A 142 10.90 1.57 8.45
CA GLN A 142 11.59 2.26 9.54
C GLN A 142 12.81 1.47 10.05
N SER A 143 12.69 0.14 10.16
CA SER A 143 13.84 -0.74 10.46
C SER A 143 14.80 -0.89 9.27
N GLY A 144 14.38 -0.46 8.07
CA GLY A 144 15.02 -0.62 6.78
C GLY A 144 15.26 -2.06 6.37
N ASN A 145 14.31 -2.93 6.72
CA ASN A 145 14.15 -4.26 6.14
C ASN A 145 13.32 -4.18 4.86
N TYR A 146 13.91 -3.62 3.80
CA TYR A 146 13.21 -3.37 2.55
C TYR A 146 12.80 -4.65 1.81
N GLN A 147 13.53 -5.76 2.00
CA GLN A 147 13.12 -7.07 1.46
C GLN A 147 11.82 -7.57 2.10
N ARG A 148 11.63 -7.34 3.40
CA ARG A 148 10.34 -7.64 4.05
C ARG A 148 9.25 -6.71 3.53
N TYR A 149 9.55 -5.42 3.35
CA TYR A 149 8.60 -4.46 2.77
C TYR A 149 8.07 -4.91 1.41
N PHE A 150 8.95 -5.25 0.46
CA PHE A 150 8.51 -5.69 -0.88
C PHE A 150 7.70 -6.99 -0.81
N ARG A 151 8.15 -7.99 -0.04
CA ARG A 151 7.40 -9.25 0.14
C ARG A 151 6.02 -9.04 0.75
N LEU A 152 5.88 -8.14 1.73
CA LEU A 152 4.58 -7.79 2.31
C LEU A 152 3.68 -7.08 1.29
N LEU A 153 4.25 -6.20 0.47
CA LEU A 153 3.51 -5.48 -0.58
C LEU A 153 3.11 -6.40 -1.76
N GLU A 154 3.85 -7.47 -1.98
CA GLU A 154 3.53 -8.52 -2.96
C GLU A 154 2.44 -9.46 -2.46
N SER A 155 2.53 -9.92 -1.20
CA SER A 155 1.62 -10.92 -0.63
C SER A 155 0.31 -10.34 -0.06
N GLY A 156 0.31 -9.06 0.30
CA GLY A 156 -0.82 -8.38 0.92
C GLY A 156 -1.08 -8.82 2.38
N PRO A 157 -2.20 -8.38 2.98
CA PRO A 157 -2.56 -8.75 4.35
C PRO A 157 -2.82 -10.25 4.46
N THR A 158 -2.30 -10.87 5.53
CA THR A 158 -2.65 -12.25 5.90
C THR A 158 -3.88 -12.20 6.81
N THR A 159 -4.97 -12.80 6.33
CA THR A 159 -6.15 -13.05 7.16
C THR A 159 -5.96 -14.39 7.85
N ASP A 160 -5.80 -14.40 9.17
CA ASP A 160 -5.67 -15.63 9.97
C ASP A 160 -6.99 -16.44 10.03
N LYS A 161 -8.02 -16.03 9.28
CA LYS A 161 -9.25 -16.80 9.16
C LYS A 161 -8.93 -18.10 8.43
N PRO A 162 -9.15 -19.28 9.04
CA PRO A 162 -9.01 -20.55 8.32
C PRO A 162 -9.96 -20.50 7.11
N PRO A 163 -9.56 -21.08 5.96
CA PRO A 163 -10.43 -21.14 4.79
C PRO A 163 -11.72 -21.86 5.20
N SER A 164 -12.79 -21.09 5.40
CA SER A 164 -14.10 -21.65 5.69
C SER A 164 -14.51 -22.47 4.46
N MET A 165 -14.85 -23.74 4.66
CA MET A 165 -15.37 -24.67 3.63
C MET A 165 -16.75 -24.25 3.06
N THR A 166 -17.06 -22.97 3.06
CA THR A 166 -18.29 -22.40 2.50
C THR A 166 -18.05 -21.99 1.05
N LEU A 167 -18.65 -22.77 0.13
CA LEU A 167 -19.06 -22.46 -1.25
C LEU A 167 -18.04 -21.68 -2.11
N ALA A 168 -17.60 -22.30 -3.21
CA ALA A 168 -16.64 -21.78 -4.20
C ALA A 168 -16.90 -20.32 -4.67
N ASN A 169 -18.14 -19.82 -4.57
CA ASN A 169 -18.50 -18.45 -4.90
C ASN A 169 -17.91 -17.40 -3.93
N ASN A 170 -17.78 -17.72 -2.64
CA ASN A 170 -17.21 -16.78 -1.66
C ASN A 170 -15.70 -16.63 -1.83
N TYR A 171 -15.01 -17.69 -2.25
CA TYR A 171 -13.55 -17.67 -2.46
C TYR A 171 -13.14 -16.75 -3.62
N LEU A 172 -13.91 -16.75 -4.72
CA LEU A 172 -13.65 -15.88 -5.87
C LEU A 172 -13.87 -14.40 -5.51
N ASP A 173 -14.92 -14.09 -4.76
CA ASP A 173 -15.21 -12.73 -4.32
C ASP A 173 -14.13 -12.23 -3.32
N GLU A 174 -13.67 -13.06 -2.39
CA GLU A 174 -12.57 -12.72 -1.46
C GLU A 174 -11.23 -12.52 -2.18
N ALA A 175 -10.89 -13.39 -3.15
CA ALA A 175 -9.68 -13.26 -3.94
C ALA A 175 -9.68 -11.97 -4.78
N SER A 176 -10.83 -11.64 -5.38
CA SER A 176 -11.05 -10.41 -6.13
C SER A 176 -10.90 -9.17 -5.24
N ASP A 177 -11.52 -9.18 -4.05
CA ASP A 177 -11.41 -8.07 -3.11
C ASP A 177 -9.97 -7.87 -2.61
N LYS A 178 -9.26 -8.97 -2.30
CA LYS A 178 -7.84 -8.93 -1.93
C LYS A 178 -6.98 -8.34 -3.05
N ALA A 179 -7.19 -8.79 -4.29
CA ALA A 179 -6.44 -8.27 -5.44
C ALA A 179 -6.69 -6.78 -5.66
N ARG A 180 -7.96 -6.35 -5.62
CA ARG A 180 -8.37 -4.94 -5.72
C ARG A 180 -7.72 -4.10 -4.63
N PHE A 181 -7.80 -4.57 -3.37
CA PHE A 181 -7.19 -3.88 -2.25
C PHE A 181 -5.70 -3.66 -2.50
N LEU A 182 -5.01 -4.72 -2.93
CA LEU A 182 -3.57 -4.72 -3.09
C LEU A 182 -3.09 -3.83 -4.24
N ILE A 183 -3.82 -3.81 -5.37
CA ILE A 183 -3.53 -2.90 -6.48
C ILE A 183 -3.60 -1.45 -5.99
N LEU A 184 -4.68 -1.07 -5.31
CA LEU A 184 -4.85 0.28 -4.78
C LEU A 184 -3.80 0.62 -3.72
N ALA A 185 -3.46 -0.33 -2.86
CA ALA A 185 -2.40 -0.16 -1.87
C ALA A 185 -1.04 0.11 -2.54
N ARG A 186 -0.71 -0.62 -3.62
CA ARG A 186 0.49 -0.39 -4.43
C ARG A 186 0.45 0.95 -5.14
N CYS A 187 -0.72 1.39 -5.63
CA CYS A 187 -0.90 2.75 -6.16
C CYS A 187 -0.60 3.82 -5.11
N CYS A 188 -1.02 3.65 -3.85
CA CYS A 188 -0.66 4.57 -2.76
C CYS A 188 0.86 4.61 -2.48
N CYS A 189 1.54 3.48 -2.66
CA CYS A 189 2.98 3.34 -2.43
C CYS A 189 3.85 3.76 -3.62
N SER A 190 3.28 3.88 -4.82
CA SER A 190 4.06 4.00 -6.07
C SER A 190 5.06 5.15 -6.05
N SER A 191 4.66 6.29 -5.46
CA SER A 191 5.45 7.50 -5.34
C SER A 191 6.65 7.39 -4.38
N SER A 192 6.66 6.39 -3.48
CA SER A 192 7.75 6.14 -2.54
C SER A 192 8.58 4.90 -2.87
N LEU A 193 8.11 4.02 -3.77
CA LEU A 193 8.81 2.77 -4.14
C LEU A 193 10.28 3.01 -4.54
N ASN A 194 10.53 4.00 -5.39
CA ASN A 194 11.88 4.31 -5.82
C ASN A 194 12.76 4.91 -4.71
N LEU A 195 12.17 5.60 -3.73
CA LEU A 195 12.90 6.10 -2.56
C LEU A 195 13.25 4.96 -1.59
N ILE A 196 12.36 3.98 -1.49
CA ILE A 196 12.63 2.72 -0.77
C ILE A 196 13.76 1.95 -1.44
N ARG A 197 13.73 1.83 -2.78
CA ARG A 197 14.82 1.24 -3.58
C ARG A 197 16.14 1.99 -3.37
N LEU A 198 16.11 3.32 -3.38
CA LEU A 198 17.30 4.15 -3.14
C LEU A 198 17.87 3.92 -1.74
N SER A 199 17.01 3.86 -0.73
CA SER A 199 17.40 3.58 0.65
C SER A 199 17.99 2.18 0.81
N ALA A 200 17.41 1.17 0.14
CA ALA A 200 17.94 -0.18 0.08
C ALA A 200 19.34 -0.20 -0.58
N LEU A 201 19.48 0.48 -1.71
CA LEU A 201 20.75 0.60 -2.43
C LEU A 201 21.83 1.28 -1.59
N ARG A 202 21.49 2.33 -0.84
CA ARG A 202 22.44 3.02 0.07
C ARG A 202 22.93 2.12 1.19
N ARG A 203 22.03 1.40 1.86
CA ARG A 203 22.41 0.45 2.92
C ARG A 203 23.27 -0.68 2.37
N TYR A 204 22.90 -1.19 1.19
CA TYR A 204 23.67 -2.21 0.50
C TYR A 204 25.07 -1.68 0.16
N ASN A 205 25.18 -0.53 -0.50
CA ASN A 205 26.45 0.12 -0.83
C ASN A 205 27.35 0.36 0.39
N HIS A 206 26.76 0.76 1.54
CA HIS A 206 27.51 0.94 2.79
C HIS A 206 28.10 -0.38 3.34
N SER A 207 27.54 -1.52 2.96
CA SER A 207 28.01 -2.84 3.41
C SER A 207 29.20 -3.38 2.61
N PHE A 208 29.55 -2.74 1.48
CA PHE A 208 30.62 -3.20 0.57
C PHE A 208 31.88 -2.33 0.63
N GLY A 209 32.98 -2.88 0.14
CA GLY A 209 34.24 -2.15 -0.02
C GLY A 209 34.19 -1.13 -1.16
N LYS A 210 35.07 -0.12 -1.11
CA LYS A 210 35.24 0.86 -2.19
C LYS A 210 35.64 0.15 -3.48
N GLY A 211 34.90 0.39 -4.57
CA GLY A 211 35.25 -0.15 -5.88
C GLY A 211 34.81 -1.61 -6.09
N GLU A 212 34.08 -2.18 -5.13
CA GLU A 212 33.57 -3.54 -5.25
C GLU A 212 32.53 -3.63 -6.37
N LYS A 213 32.70 -4.64 -7.24
CA LYS A 213 31.85 -4.85 -8.40
C LYS A 213 30.74 -5.83 -8.04
N VAL A 214 29.49 -5.38 -8.12
CA VAL A 214 28.32 -6.21 -7.90
C VAL A 214 27.62 -6.46 -9.23
N LEU A 215 27.24 -7.71 -9.48
CA LEU A 215 26.46 -8.08 -10.65
C LEU A 215 25.11 -7.35 -10.67
N ALA A 216 24.74 -6.77 -11.81
CA ALA A 216 23.48 -6.06 -11.97
C ALA A 216 22.25 -6.95 -11.68
N HIS A 217 22.36 -8.26 -11.91
CA HIS A 217 21.31 -9.22 -11.53
C HIS A 217 21.04 -9.25 -10.02
N ASN A 218 22.09 -9.21 -9.19
CA ASN A 218 21.93 -9.18 -7.73
C ASN A 218 21.25 -7.89 -7.27
N LEU A 219 21.53 -6.78 -7.96
CA LEU A 219 20.89 -5.50 -7.69
C LEU A 219 19.43 -5.47 -8.15
N ALA A 220 19.10 -6.11 -9.28
CA ALA A 220 17.72 -6.28 -9.70
C ALA A 220 16.90 -7.03 -8.65
N ASN A 221 17.45 -8.11 -8.08
CA ASN A 221 16.82 -8.87 -7.00
C ASN A 221 16.71 -8.04 -5.71
N LEU A 222 17.77 -7.31 -5.33
CA LEU A 222 17.75 -6.42 -4.16
C LEU A 222 16.66 -5.34 -4.29
N LEU A 223 16.53 -4.73 -5.47
CA LEU A 223 15.63 -3.60 -5.71
C LEU A 223 14.22 -4.04 -6.12
N GLN A 224 13.99 -5.35 -6.25
CA GLN A 224 12.71 -5.96 -6.62
C GLN A 224 12.13 -5.29 -7.87
N PHE A 225 12.95 -5.19 -8.92
CA PHE A 225 12.46 -4.83 -10.24
C PHE A 225 11.84 -6.05 -10.90
N THR A 226 10.69 -5.85 -11.55
CA THR A 226 9.95 -6.87 -12.30
C THR A 226 10.06 -6.59 -13.80
N GLY A 227 9.92 -7.62 -14.65
CA GLY A 227 9.94 -7.48 -16.11
C GLY A 227 11.36 -7.40 -16.65
N ASP A 228 11.71 -6.29 -17.31
CA ASP A 228 13.08 -5.94 -17.74
C ASP A 228 13.96 -5.54 -16.54
N ALA A 229 14.01 -6.42 -15.53
CA ALA A 229 14.53 -6.14 -14.21
C ALA A 229 16.00 -5.70 -14.24
N LEU A 230 16.79 -6.29 -15.14
CA LEU A 230 18.20 -5.95 -15.32
C LEU A 230 18.37 -4.52 -15.85
N LEU A 231 17.61 -4.14 -16.89
CA LEU A 231 17.69 -2.83 -17.49
C LEU A 231 17.29 -1.75 -16.49
N HIS A 232 16.15 -1.93 -15.83
CA HIS A 232 15.65 -0.99 -14.81
C HIS A 232 16.62 -0.87 -13.63
N ALA A 233 17.23 -1.97 -13.18
CA ALA A 233 18.22 -1.92 -12.11
C ALA A 233 19.47 -1.11 -12.51
N ILE A 234 19.97 -1.30 -13.73
CA ILE A 234 21.14 -0.57 -14.24
C ILE A 234 20.82 0.93 -14.36
N GLU A 235 19.68 1.27 -14.96
CA GLU A 235 19.23 2.67 -15.09
C GLU A 235 19.05 3.33 -13.73
N PHE A 236 18.43 2.64 -12.79
CA PHE A 236 18.25 3.12 -11.44
C PHE A 236 19.58 3.35 -10.71
N CYS A 237 20.53 2.42 -10.85
CA CYS A 237 21.86 2.57 -10.27
C CYS A 237 22.64 3.73 -10.93
N ARG A 238 22.48 3.92 -12.24
CA ARG A 238 23.05 5.07 -12.97
C ARG A 238 22.46 6.38 -12.46
N ASP A 239 21.15 6.43 -12.24
CA ASP A 239 20.45 7.59 -11.67
C ASP A 239 20.85 7.88 -10.24
N ALA A 240 21.15 6.83 -9.47
CA ALA A 240 21.75 6.95 -8.14
C ALA A 240 23.21 7.42 -8.20
N GLY A 241 23.79 7.54 -9.40
CA GLY A 241 25.16 7.97 -9.60
C GLY A 241 26.21 6.88 -9.34
N LEU A 242 25.83 5.59 -9.38
CA LEU A 242 26.79 4.49 -9.29
C LEU A 242 27.43 4.21 -10.67
N PRO A 243 28.75 3.94 -10.75
CA PRO A 243 29.41 3.64 -12.01
C PRO A 243 29.02 2.26 -12.53
N ILE A 244 28.75 2.18 -13.83
CA ILE A 244 28.41 0.94 -14.53
C ILE A 244 29.63 0.47 -15.32
N VAL A 245 29.99 -0.81 -15.21
CA VAL A 245 31.12 -1.43 -15.89
C VAL A 245 30.62 -2.62 -16.67
N MET A 246 30.89 -2.64 -17.98
CA MET A 246 30.60 -3.78 -18.85
C MET A 246 31.86 -4.65 -18.93
N ASP A 247 31.70 -5.96 -18.79
CA ASP A 247 32.80 -6.90 -19.02
C ASP A 247 32.84 -7.26 -20.51
N GLU A 248 33.85 -6.73 -21.21
CA GLU A 248 34.06 -6.95 -22.64
C GLU A 248 34.91 -8.20 -22.92
N THR A 249 35.34 -8.94 -21.88
CA THR A 249 36.41 -9.95 -22.01
C THR A 249 35.98 -11.40 -22.23
N GLY A 250 34.68 -11.74 -22.25
CA GLY A 250 34.27 -13.07 -22.75
C GLY A 250 32.84 -13.56 -22.48
N ILE A 251 32.28 -14.18 -23.53
CA ILE A 251 31.18 -15.17 -23.64
C ILE A 251 29.78 -14.77 -23.10
N GLU A 252 29.67 -13.96 -22.05
CA GLU A 252 28.41 -13.44 -21.53
C GLU A 252 28.56 -11.95 -21.21
N ASN A 253 27.70 -11.10 -21.79
CA ASN A 253 27.65 -9.65 -21.53
C ASN A 253 27.22 -9.35 -20.08
N LYS A 254 28.14 -9.55 -19.13
CA LYS A 254 27.90 -9.30 -17.71
C LYS A 254 28.07 -7.81 -17.41
N CYS A 255 27.03 -7.23 -16.83
CA CYS A 255 27.02 -5.85 -16.38
C CYS A 255 27.25 -5.82 -14.86
N TYR A 256 28.19 -4.98 -14.43
CA TYR A 256 28.55 -4.76 -13.04
C TYR A 256 28.27 -3.31 -12.64
N VAL A 257 27.86 -3.12 -11.40
CA VAL A 257 27.75 -1.81 -10.76
C VAL A 257 28.83 -1.72 -9.68
N THR A 258 29.59 -0.64 -9.70
CA THR A 258 30.70 -0.42 -8.78
C THR A 258 30.22 0.33 -7.54
N MET A 259 30.40 -0.26 -6.35
CA MET A 259 30.03 0.38 -5.09
C MET A 259 30.99 1.52 -4.74
N LYS A 260 30.46 2.60 -4.18
CA LYS A 260 31.19 3.81 -3.80
C LYS A 260 31.42 3.86 -2.29
N SER A 261 32.58 4.35 -1.88
CA SER A 261 32.86 4.68 -0.48
C SER A 261 32.15 5.94 0.00
N SER A 262 31.73 6.81 -0.93
CA SER A 262 30.99 8.05 -0.64
C SER A 262 29.48 7.79 -0.63
N PRO A 263 28.70 8.60 0.11
CA PRO A 263 27.24 8.56 0.01
C PRO A 263 26.76 8.66 -1.44
N ILE A 264 25.68 7.92 -1.74
CA ILE A 264 24.99 7.97 -3.01
C ILE A 264 24.26 9.31 -3.11
N ASN A 265 24.75 10.18 -4.00
CA ASN A 265 24.18 11.49 -4.28
C ASN A 265 23.66 11.53 -5.72
N ILE A 266 22.42 11.99 -5.89
CA ILE A 266 21.79 12.17 -7.20
C ILE A 266 22.28 13.49 -7.76
N SER A 267 22.98 13.47 -8.90
CA SER A 267 23.64 14.66 -9.43
C SER A 267 22.86 15.38 -10.53
N THR A 268 21.76 14.80 -11.04
CA THR A 268 20.99 15.40 -12.13
C THR A 268 19.51 15.51 -11.79
N ASP A 269 18.90 16.65 -12.14
CA ASP A 269 17.47 16.88 -11.94
C ASP A 269 16.62 15.85 -12.69
N MET A 270 17.08 15.37 -13.84
CA MET A 270 16.41 14.30 -14.59
C MET A 270 16.38 12.97 -13.83
N SER A 271 17.45 12.62 -13.11
CA SER A 271 17.48 11.44 -12.23
C SER A 271 16.53 11.63 -11.05
N ILE A 272 16.46 12.84 -10.47
CA ILE A 272 15.49 13.16 -9.42
C ILE A 272 14.06 12.97 -9.93
N VAL A 273 13.75 13.47 -11.13
CA VAL A 273 12.43 13.33 -11.75
C VAL A 273 12.09 11.84 -11.97
N ARG A 274 13.00 11.05 -12.55
CA ARG A 274 12.78 9.60 -12.76
C ARG A 274 12.60 8.84 -11.45
N MET A 275 13.36 9.19 -10.40
CA MET A 275 13.22 8.56 -9.09
C MET A 275 11.92 8.97 -8.37
N CYS A 276 11.55 10.24 -8.42
CA CYS A 276 10.35 10.74 -7.74
C CYS A 276 9.06 10.47 -8.51
N ASN A 277 9.16 10.20 -9.80
CA ASN A 277 8.04 9.95 -10.68
C ASN A 277 8.30 8.71 -11.55
N PRO A 278 8.27 7.51 -10.95
CA PRO A 278 8.49 6.28 -11.70
C PRO A 278 7.44 6.08 -12.79
N GLY A 279 6.20 6.51 -12.53
CA GLY A 279 5.07 6.31 -13.42
C GLY A 279 4.91 4.88 -13.92
N ARG A 280 4.74 4.77 -15.24
CA ARG A 280 4.50 3.51 -15.98
C ARG A 280 5.59 2.44 -15.80
N SER A 281 6.80 2.81 -15.39
CA SER A 281 7.87 1.83 -15.13
C SER A 281 7.53 0.86 -13.99
N ASN A 282 6.57 1.22 -13.13
CA ASN A 282 6.10 0.37 -12.04
C ASN A 282 4.80 -0.39 -12.37
N ASP A 283 4.23 -0.28 -13.57
CA ASP A 283 2.93 -0.88 -13.90
C ASP A 283 2.93 -2.40 -13.65
N LEU A 284 4.00 -3.10 -14.05
CA LEU A 284 4.11 -4.54 -13.84
C LEU A 284 4.15 -4.94 -12.36
N PHE A 285 4.77 -4.12 -11.51
CA PHE A 285 4.79 -4.35 -10.07
C PHE A 285 3.42 -4.04 -9.44
N VAL A 286 2.77 -2.97 -9.88
CA VAL A 286 1.49 -2.50 -9.34
C VAL A 286 0.36 -3.46 -9.71
N PHE A 287 0.23 -3.78 -10.99
CA PHE A 287 -0.85 -4.58 -11.55
C PHE A 287 -0.53 -6.08 -11.63
N GLY A 288 0.75 -6.46 -11.57
CA GLY A 288 1.19 -7.85 -11.71
C GLY A 288 1.47 -8.25 -13.16
N SER A 289 2.18 -9.37 -13.34
CA SER A 289 2.63 -9.86 -14.64
C SER A 289 1.52 -10.42 -15.53
N SER A 290 0.38 -10.81 -14.96
CA SER A 290 -0.77 -11.36 -15.70
C SER A 290 -1.50 -10.34 -16.59
N ILE A 291 -1.13 -9.05 -16.51
CA ILE A 291 -1.68 -7.96 -17.33
C ILE A 291 -0.72 -7.57 -18.48
N GLY A 292 0.50 -8.10 -18.49
CA GLY A 292 1.61 -7.56 -19.29
C GLY A 292 1.60 -7.86 -20.80
N ASP A 293 1.03 -8.97 -21.26
CA ASP A 293 1.35 -9.47 -22.62
C ASP A 293 0.42 -8.97 -23.75
N GLU A 294 -0.68 -8.26 -23.47
CA GLU A 294 -1.62 -7.79 -24.51
C GLU A 294 -2.04 -6.30 -24.41
N PHE A 295 -1.52 -5.53 -23.45
CA PHE A 295 -2.15 -4.26 -23.02
C PHE A 295 -1.50 -2.96 -23.51
N GLN A 296 -0.89 -2.94 -24.70
CA GLN A 296 -0.40 -1.68 -25.26
C GLN A 296 -1.51 -0.77 -25.82
N ASP A 297 -2.72 -1.28 -26.08
CA ASP A 297 -3.80 -0.51 -26.74
C ASP A 297 -5.08 -0.25 -25.91
N ASP A 298 -5.24 -0.74 -24.68
CA ASP A 298 -6.55 -0.66 -24.00
C ASP A 298 -6.47 -0.34 -22.49
N LEU A 299 -6.16 0.92 -22.16
CA LEU A 299 -6.43 1.50 -20.83
C LEU A 299 -7.94 1.45 -20.48
N THR A 300 -8.78 1.34 -21.51
CA THR A 300 -10.23 1.14 -21.46
C THR A 300 -10.60 -0.19 -20.81
N VAL A 301 -9.77 -1.24 -20.93
CA VAL A 301 -10.02 -2.56 -20.36
C VAL A 301 -9.65 -2.66 -18.88
N LEU A 302 -8.70 -1.85 -18.38
CA LEU A 302 -8.49 -1.73 -16.93
C LEU A 302 -9.74 -1.16 -16.24
N THR A 303 -10.45 -0.21 -16.87
CA THR A 303 -11.77 0.26 -16.43
C THR A 303 -12.88 -0.79 -16.55
N SER A 304 -12.76 -1.76 -17.47
CA SER A 304 -13.78 -2.80 -17.69
C SER A 304 -13.51 -4.12 -16.95
N GLN A 305 -12.28 -4.40 -16.53
CA GLN A 305 -11.94 -5.43 -15.53
C GLN A 305 -12.13 -4.88 -14.11
N LEU A 306 -11.87 -3.58 -13.91
CA LEU A 306 -12.37 -2.80 -12.77
C LEU A 306 -13.78 -2.28 -13.04
N ASN A 307 -14.66 -3.04 -13.72
CA ASN A 307 -16.05 -2.61 -14.01
C ASN A 307 -16.80 -2.35 -12.70
N ILE A 308 -16.66 -1.16 -12.13
CA ILE A 308 -17.20 -0.73 -10.82
C ILE A 308 -18.72 -0.45 -10.89
N ASP A 309 -19.28 -0.48 -12.10
CA ASP A 309 -20.69 -0.21 -12.37
C ASP A 309 -21.55 -1.48 -12.47
N ASN A 310 -20.98 -2.66 -12.76
CA ASN A 310 -21.67 -3.96 -12.62
C ASN A 310 -21.91 -4.40 -11.15
N TRP A 311 -21.71 -3.49 -10.21
CA TRP A 311 -21.71 -3.74 -8.76
C TRP A 311 -23.10 -3.56 -8.13
N GLU A 312 -24.12 -3.20 -8.92
CA GLU A 312 -25.47 -2.92 -8.46
C GLU A 312 -26.47 -4.08 -8.64
N GLU A 313 -26.17 -5.13 -9.41
CA GLU A 313 -27.17 -6.18 -9.69
C GLU A 313 -27.22 -7.35 -8.69
N ARG A 314 -26.30 -7.45 -7.72
CA ARG A 314 -26.26 -8.60 -6.79
C ARG A 314 -27.14 -8.46 -5.53
N ASP A 315 -27.82 -7.34 -5.32
CA ASP A 315 -28.69 -7.11 -4.15
C ASP A 315 -30.16 -7.56 -4.33
N LYS A 316 -30.46 -8.44 -5.30
CA LYS A 316 -31.79 -9.09 -5.38
C LYS A 316 -31.86 -10.26 -4.40
N ILE A 317 -32.19 -9.95 -3.14
CA ILE A 317 -32.75 -10.91 -2.20
C ILE A 317 -34.07 -11.44 -2.82
N PRO A 318 -34.30 -12.75 -2.92
CA PRO A 318 -35.64 -13.25 -3.21
C PRO A 318 -36.51 -12.92 -1.99
N SER A 319 -37.39 -11.94 -2.13
CA SER A 319 -38.53 -11.83 -1.22
C SER A 319 -39.46 -12.99 -1.53
N ASP A 320 -39.58 -13.94 -0.60
CA ASP A 320 -40.84 -14.64 -0.29
C ASP A 320 -40.61 -15.65 0.85
N GLY A 321 -41.51 -15.63 1.85
CA GLY A 321 -41.83 -16.85 2.61
C GLY A 321 -41.66 -16.86 4.14
N GLU A 322 -42.49 -16.07 4.84
CA GLU A 322 -43.12 -16.34 6.16
C GLU A 322 -42.34 -16.44 7.50
N PRO A 323 -42.96 -15.99 8.61
CA PRO A 323 -42.36 -15.95 9.95
C PRO A 323 -42.65 -17.23 10.75
N LEU A 324 -41.63 -17.80 11.41
CA LEU A 324 -41.83 -18.83 12.43
C LEU A 324 -41.53 -18.31 13.83
N GLN A 325 -42.44 -18.72 14.71
CA GLN A 325 -42.72 -18.24 16.04
C GLN A 325 -41.61 -18.51 17.07
N ARG A 326 -41.63 -17.67 18.10
CA ARG A 326 -40.93 -17.74 19.39
C ARG A 326 -40.88 -19.15 20.00
N GLN A 327 -39.78 -19.46 20.70
CA GLN A 327 -39.85 -19.97 22.07
C GLN A 327 -38.59 -19.65 22.89
N ASN A 328 -38.84 -19.33 24.17
CA ASN A 328 -37.91 -18.91 25.20
C ASN A 328 -36.93 -20.01 25.62
N HIS A 329 -35.78 -19.61 26.17
CA HIS A 329 -35.43 -19.95 27.56
C HIS A 329 -34.26 -19.09 28.07
N ASP A 330 -34.51 -18.36 29.15
CA ASP A 330 -33.51 -17.93 30.14
C ASP A 330 -32.73 -19.14 30.67
N ILE A 331 -31.48 -18.92 31.12
CA ILE A 331 -31.00 -19.24 32.49
C ILE A 331 -29.46 -19.10 32.62
N LEU A 332 -29.07 -18.38 33.68
CA LEU A 332 -27.82 -18.41 34.49
C LEU A 332 -26.51 -17.75 33.99
N SER A 333 -26.34 -16.49 34.45
CA SER A 333 -25.35 -16.11 35.48
C SER A 333 -24.33 -17.18 35.90
N CYS A 334 -23.03 -16.88 35.73
CA CYS A 334 -22.04 -17.02 36.79
C CYS A 334 -20.92 -15.98 36.64
N ARG A 335 -20.56 -15.41 37.79
CA ARG A 335 -19.59 -14.36 38.05
C ARG A 335 -18.33 -15.01 38.66
N ASN A 336 -17.24 -14.26 38.63
CA ASN A 336 -16.02 -14.33 39.45
C ASN A 336 -14.75 -14.88 38.78
N ASP A 337 -13.82 -13.93 38.63
CA ASP A 337 -12.48 -13.89 39.23
C ASP A 337 -11.57 -15.10 39.04
N CYS A 338 -10.42 -14.85 38.39
CA CYS A 338 -9.13 -14.99 39.05
C CYS A 338 -8.07 -14.20 38.27
N ASP A 339 -7.55 -13.17 38.94
CA ASP A 339 -6.19 -12.69 38.76
C ASP A 339 -5.21 -13.86 38.75
N HIS A 340 -4.18 -13.81 37.88
CA HIS A 340 -2.80 -14.07 38.28
C HIS A 340 -1.83 -13.60 37.19
N VAL A 341 -1.13 -12.52 37.54
CA VAL A 341 0.20 -12.12 37.08
C VAL A 341 1.17 -13.30 37.20
N LEU A 342 2.06 -13.50 36.22
CA LEU A 342 3.51 -13.69 36.41
C LEU A 342 4.26 -13.77 35.06
N ILE A 343 5.29 -12.93 34.97
CA ILE A 343 6.42 -12.85 34.02
C ILE A 343 7.68 -13.17 34.85
N PRO A 344 8.85 -13.62 34.34
CA PRO A 344 9.22 -14.62 33.33
C PRO A 344 10.19 -15.66 33.99
N PRO A 345 11.16 -16.31 33.31
CA PRO A 345 12.37 -15.65 32.78
C PRO A 345 12.52 -15.59 31.25
#